data_AF-A0A4Y6V3Z5-F1
#
_entry.id   AF-A0A4Y6V3Z5-F1
#
_cell.length_a   1.000
_cell.length_b   1.000
_cell.length_c   1.000
_cell.angle_alpha   90.00
_cell.angle_beta   90.00
_cell.angle_gamma   90.00
#
_symmetry.space_group_name_H-M   'P 1'
#
loop_
_entity.id
_entity.type
_entity.pdbx_description
1 polymer ?
#
loop_
_entity_poly.entity_id
_entity_poly.type
_entity_poly.pdbx_seq_one_letter_code
_entity_poly.pdbx_strand_id
1 'polypeptide(L)'
;MNVLIIADDPYVNGAIEKGVHQFDAACTIFEVSSPQEALNLMRAVPMHIVFSEIDMRQMNGLTFIERHGSFSSKASWVVISACKNFRDIQKAIRLGAEDYLLKPLDESGIYDLLKHRLIHKSNAYAHSVHPCASCT
;
A
#
# COMPACT_ATOMS: atom_id res chain seq x y z
N MET A 1 12.85 -4.00 1.25
CA MET A 1 11.54 -3.40 1.62
C MET A 1 10.45 -4.47 1.65
N ASN A 2 9.44 -4.39 2.55
CA ASN A 2 8.28 -5.31 2.55
C ASN A 2 7.06 -4.64 1.92
N VAL A 3 6.47 -5.30 0.91
CA VAL A 3 5.35 -4.83 0.10
C VAL A 3 4.20 -5.82 0.19
N LEU A 4 3.00 -5.33 0.47
CA LEU A 4 1.79 -6.16 0.44
C LEU A 4 0.91 -5.79 -0.74
N ILE A 5 0.48 -6.78 -1.51
CA ILE A 5 -0.50 -6.65 -2.58
C ILE A 5 -1.77 -7.40 -2.14
N ILE A 6 -2.87 -6.67 -2.05
CA ILE A 6 -4.20 -7.19 -1.75
C ILE A 6 -5.04 -7.09 -3.02
N ALA A 7 -5.01 -8.13 -3.85
CA ALA A 7 -5.73 -8.21 -5.12
C ALA A 7 -5.94 -9.67 -5.55
N ASP A 8 -6.98 -9.92 -6.32
CA ASP A 8 -7.30 -11.22 -6.92
C ASP A 8 -7.09 -11.25 -8.45
N ASP A 9 -6.58 -10.15 -9.02
CA ASP A 9 -6.28 -10.00 -10.44
C ASP A 9 -4.76 -10.24 -10.69
N PRO A 10 -4.37 -11.34 -11.38
CA PRO A 10 -2.97 -11.65 -11.62
C PRO A 10 -2.27 -10.61 -12.51
N TYR A 11 -3.01 -9.86 -13.34
CA TYR A 11 -2.43 -8.77 -14.13
C TYR A 11 -2.04 -7.58 -13.24
N VAL A 12 -2.83 -7.31 -12.20
CA VAL A 12 -2.51 -6.29 -11.19
C VAL A 12 -1.27 -6.71 -10.41
N ASN A 13 -1.24 -7.94 -9.91
CA ASN A 13 -0.11 -8.46 -9.14
C ASN A 13 1.18 -8.36 -9.96
N GLY A 14 1.18 -8.85 -11.21
CA GLY A 14 2.36 -8.82 -12.06
C GLY A 14 2.84 -7.41 -12.44
N ALA A 15 1.92 -6.45 -12.66
CA ALA A 15 2.29 -5.07 -12.93
C ALA A 15 2.96 -4.41 -11.70
N ILE A 16 2.39 -4.62 -10.51
CA ILE A 16 2.94 -4.10 -9.25
C ILE A 16 4.28 -4.76 -8.96
N GLU A 17 4.37 -6.09 -9.05
CA GLU A 17 5.60 -6.85 -8.81
C GLU A 17 6.76 -6.30 -9.64
N LYS A 18 6.56 -6.13 -10.95
CA LYS A 18 7.59 -5.59 -11.82
C LYS A 18 7.94 -4.13 -11.51
N GLY A 19 6.95 -3.26 -11.33
CA GLY A 19 7.19 -1.85 -10.99
C GLY A 19 7.94 -1.68 -9.66
N VAL A 20 7.61 -2.52 -8.67
CA VAL A 20 8.29 -2.57 -7.37
C VAL A 20 9.71 -3.12 -7.51
N HIS A 21 9.92 -4.23 -8.22
CA HIS A 21 11.27 -4.79 -8.41
C HIS A 21 12.19 -3.87 -9.23
N GLN A 22 11.63 -3.12 -10.18
CA GLN A 22 12.38 -2.09 -10.89
C GLN A 22 12.84 -0.95 -9.95
N PHE A 23 12.06 -0.66 -8.90
CA PHE A 23 12.41 0.33 -7.89
C PHE A 23 13.38 -0.21 -6.82
N ASP A 24 13.09 -1.37 -6.26
CA ASP A 24 13.89 -2.07 -5.25
C ASP A 24 13.92 -3.58 -5.57
N ALA A 25 15.00 -4.02 -6.22
CA ALA A 25 15.18 -5.42 -6.60
C ALA A 25 15.29 -6.36 -5.38
N ALA A 26 15.65 -5.85 -4.20
CA ALA A 26 15.81 -6.62 -2.97
C ALA A 26 14.54 -6.60 -2.09
N CYS A 27 13.42 -6.09 -2.60
CA CYS A 27 12.16 -6.11 -1.87
C CYS A 27 11.61 -7.54 -1.68
N THR A 28 10.77 -7.68 -0.66
CA THR A 28 9.96 -8.87 -0.42
C THR A 28 8.51 -8.49 -0.66
N ILE A 29 7.88 -9.19 -1.59
CA ILE A 29 6.49 -8.97 -1.98
C ILE A 29 5.65 -10.10 -1.39
N PHE A 30 4.54 -9.71 -0.78
CA PHE A 30 3.53 -10.63 -0.28
C PHE A 30 2.23 -10.38 -1.04
N GLU A 31 1.67 -11.44 -1.61
CA GLU A 31 0.39 -11.39 -2.33
C GLU A 31 -0.67 -12.12 -1.53
N VAL A 32 -1.81 -11.46 -1.36
CA VAL A 32 -2.98 -12.04 -0.70
C VAL A 32 -4.22 -11.66 -1.49
N SER A 33 -5.16 -12.58 -1.59
CA SER A 33 -6.47 -12.33 -2.22
C SER A 33 -7.60 -12.21 -1.20
N SER A 34 -7.32 -12.46 0.09
CA SER A 34 -8.30 -12.43 1.16
C SER A 34 -7.97 -11.39 2.24
N PRO A 35 -9.00 -10.73 2.81
CA PRO A 35 -8.82 -9.82 3.95
C PRO A 35 -8.13 -10.46 5.15
N GLN A 36 -8.50 -11.71 5.44
CA GLN A 36 -8.06 -12.36 6.66
C GLN A 36 -6.56 -12.66 6.59
N GLU A 37 -6.07 -13.09 5.43
CA GLU A 37 -4.63 -13.23 5.17
C GLU A 37 -3.91 -11.90 5.28
N ALA A 38 -4.46 -10.83 4.68
CA ALA A 38 -3.90 -9.48 4.77
C ALA A 38 -3.74 -9.04 6.24
N LEU A 39 -4.77 -9.20 7.08
CA LEU A 39 -4.70 -8.85 8.51
C LEU A 39 -3.68 -9.68 9.26
N ASN A 40 -3.66 -10.99 9.04
CA ASN A 40 -2.73 -11.89 9.71
C ASN A 40 -1.29 -11.51 9.36
N LEU A 41 -1.03 -11.23 8.09
CA LEU A 41 0.29 -10.84 7.61
C LEU A 41 0.71 -9.46 8.12
N MET A 42 -0.18 -8.47 8.08
CA MET A 42 0.10 -7.12 8.59
C MET A 42 0.35 -7.08 10.11
N ARG A 43 -0.16 -8.06 10.86
CA ARG A 43 0.16 -8.24 12.29
C ARG A 43 1.50 -8.92 12.50
N ALA A 44 1.87 -9.85 11.63
CA ALA A 44 3.08 -10.64 11.75
C ALA A 44 4.33 -9.93 11.20
N VAL A 45 4.17 -9.14 10.14
CA VAL A 45 5.27 -8.53 9.40
C VAL A 45 4.97 -7.04 9.17
N PRO A 46 5.89 -6.12 9.52
CA PRO A 46 5.71 -4.71 9.25
C PRO A 46 5.78 -4.43 7.74
N MET A 47 4.73 -3.81 7.21
CA MET A 47 4.64 -3.41 5.80
C MET A 47 5.16 -1.98 5.62
N HIS A 48 5.85 -1.73 4.51
CA HIS A 48 6.29 -0.40 4.11
C HIS A 48 5.27 0.25 3.18
N ILE A 49 4.71 -0.55 2.27
CA ILE A 49 3.67 -0.13 1.35
C ILE A 49 2.64 -1.26 1.21
N VAL A 50 1.38 -0.87 1.06
CA VAL A 50 0.26 -1.77 0.80
C VAL A 50 -0.49 -1.26 -0.42
N PHE A 51 -0.59 -2.11 -1.43
CA PHE A 51 -1.46 -1.93 -2.58
C PHE A 51 -2.76 -2.70 -2.33
N SER A 52 -3.91 -2.03 -2.43
CA SER A 52 -5.21 -2.67 -2.22
C SER A 52 -6.16 -2.39 -3.37
N GLU A 53 -6.64 -3.43 -4.02
CA GLU A 53 -7.73 -3.32 -4.99
C GLU A 53 -9.07 -3.06 -4.28
N ILE A 54 -9.87 -2.13 -4.81
CA ILE A 54 -11.21 -1.84 -4.28
C ILE A 54 -12.17 -2.99 -4.59
N ASP A 55 -12.16 -3.46 -5.83
CA ASP A 55 -13.15 -4.39 -6.35
C ASP A 55 -12.55 -5.79 -6.46
N MET A 56 -12.46 -6.50 -5.33
CA MET A 56 -12.10 -7.92 -5.33
C MET A 56 -13.36 -8.79 -5.30
N ARG A 57 -13.31 -9.99 -5.88
CA ARG A 57 -14.48 -10.90 -5.98
C ARG A 57 -15.11 -11.22 -4.62
N GLN A 58 -14.30 -11.33 -3.57
CA GLN A 58 -14.75 -11.75 -2.24
C GLN A 58 -14.94 -10.59 -1.27
N MET A 59 -14.42 -9.39 -1.59
CA MET A 59 -14.45 -8.27 -0.67
C MET A 59 -14.20 -6.92 -1.35
N ASN A 60 -14.84 -5.87 -0.83
CA ASN A 60 -14.47 -4.50 -1.16
C ASN A 60 -13.29 -4.00 -0.28
N GLY A 61 -12.16 -3.64 -0.90
CA GLY A 61 -10.96 -3.18 -0.20
C GLY A 61 -11.22 -1.98 0.73
N LEU A 62 -11.98 -0.97 0.31
CA LEU A 62 -12.26 0.17 1.20
C LEU A 62 -13.07 -0.22 2.45
N THR A 63 -13.96 -1.21 2.31
CA THR A 63 -14.77 -1.74 3.42
C THR A 63 -13.91 -2.55 4.40
N PHE A 64 -12.92 -3.29 3.90
CA PHE A 64 -11.92 -3.97 4.71
C PHE A 64 -11.21 -3.02 5.66
N ILE A 65 -10.66 -1.95 5.10
CA ILE A 65 -9.89 -0.95 5.82
C ILE A 65 -10.78 -0.25 6.84
N GLU A 66 -11.96 0.19 6.43
CA GLU A 66 -12.92 0.82 7.33
C GLU A 66 -13.25 -0.03 8.58
N ARG A 67 -13.32 -1.37 8.43
CA ARG A 67 -13.67 -2.30 9.52
C ARG A 67 -12.51 -2.69 10.42
N HIS A 68 -11.29 -2.72 9.91
CA HIS A 68 -10.15 -3.32 10.61
C HIS A 68 -9.09 -2.30 11.05
N GLY A 69 -9.36 -1.02 10.79
CA GLY A 69 -8.52 0.10 11.15
C GLY A 69 -8.33 0.97 9.92
N SER A 70 -8.59 2.28 10.06
CA SER A 70 -8.18 3.25 9.05
C SER A 70 -6.69 3.07 8.71
N PHE A 71 -6.25 3.64 7.58
CA PHE A 71 -4.87 3.53 7.07
C PHE A 71 -3.77 4.09 8.01
N SER A 72 -4.06 4.31 9.30
CA SER A 72 -3.21 4.77 10.39
C SER A 72 -1.99 3.87 10.75
N SER A 73 -1.65 2.87 9.93
CA SER A 73 -0.40 2.12 10.11
C SER A 73 0.81 2.89 9.55
N LYS A 74 2.04 2.50 9.92
CA LYS A 74 3.27 3.10 9.35
C LYS A 74 3.43 2.88 7.84
N ALA A 75 2.63 2.00 7.24
CA ALA A 75 2.70 1.66 5.83
C ALA A 75 2.06 2.76 4.96
N SER A 76 2.66 3.05 3.81
CA SER A 76 2.00 3.84 2.76
C SER A 76 0.91 3.01 2.11
N TRP A 77 -0.32 3.53 2.04
CA TRP A 77 -1.43 2.84 1.40
C TRP A 77 -1.75 3.41 0.03
N VAL A 78 -1.80 2.53 -0.97
CA VAL A 78 -2.14 2.84 -2.36
C VAL A 78 -3.38 2.05 -2.74
N VAL A 79 -4.42 2.75 -3.16
CA VAL A 79 -5.68 2.12 -3.58
C VAL A 79 -5.68 1.91 -5.10
N ILE A 80 -6.15 0.77 -5.57
CA ILE A 80 -6.24 0.42 -7.00
C ILE A 80 -7.69 0.22 -7.39
N SER A 81 -8.11 0.79 -8.51
CA SER A 81 -9.47 0.57 -9.02
C SER A 81 -9.54 0.55 -10.54
N ALA A 82 -10.53 -0.18 -11.07
CA ALA A 82 -10.88 -0.17 -12.49
C ALA A 82 -11.68 1.08 -12.88
N CYS A 83 -12.32 1.78 -11.94
CA CYS A 83 -13.22 2.89 -12.23
C CYS A 83 -12.77 4.18 -11.54
N LYS A 84 -12.97 5.31 -12.22
CA LYS A 84 -12.86 6.65 -11.63
C LYS A 84 -14.17 7.02 -10.93
N ASN A 85 -14.51 6.29 -9.88
CA ASN A 85 -15.65 6.65 -9.05
C ASN A 85 -15.22 7.68 -7.99
N PHE A 86 -15.76 8.88 -8.08
CA PHE A 86 -15.45 9.96 -7.14
C PHE A 86 -15.75 9.59 -5.69
N ARG A 87 -16.80 8.79 -5.43
CA ARG A 87 -17.14 8.36 -4.06
C ARG A 87 -16.08 7.44 -3.48
N ASP A 88 -15.52 6.55 -4.29
CA ASP A 88 -14.50 5.59 -3.85
C ASP A 88 -13.18 6.31 -3.59
N ILE A 89 -12.80 7.25 -4.46
CA ILE A 89 -11.65 8.14 -4.25
C ILE A 89 -11.82 8.95 -2.96
N GLN A 90 -12.97 9.59 -2.76
CA GLN A 90 -13.23 10.34 -1.53
C GLN A 90 -13.18 9.45 -0.29
N LYS A 91 -13.72 8.23 -0.35
CA LYS A 91 -13.67 7.29 0.75
C LYS A 91 -12.23 6.84 1.04
N ALA A 92 -11.45 6.51 0.02
CA ALA A 92 -10.03 6.18 0.15
C ALA A 92 -9.23 7.29 0.85
N ILE A 93 -9.40 8.55 0.40
CA ILE A 93 -8.75 9.71 1.00
C ILE A 93 -9.16 9.87 2.48
N ARG A 94 -10.46 9.76 2.80
CA ARG A 94 -10.95 9.85 4.19
C ARG A 94 -10.39 8.76 5.09
N LEU A 95 -10.17 7.57 4.56
CA LEU A 95 -9.57 6.47 5.29
C LEU A 95 -8.05 6.66 5.49
N GLY A 96 -7.42 7.61 4.77
CA GLY A 96 -5.99 7.93 4.86
C GLY A 96 -5.12 7.37 3.73
N ALA A 97 -5.68 7.05 2.56
CA ALA A 97 -4.88 6.54 1.44
C ALA A 97 -3.93 7.65 0.97
N GLU A 98 -2.68 7.28 0.72
CA GLU A 98 -1.66 8.23 0.25
C GLU A 98 -1.71 8.41 -1.27
N ASP A 99 -2.20 7.41 -2.00
CA ASP A 99 -2.36 7.42 -3.45
C ASP A 99 -3.53 6.57 -3.94
N TYR A 100 -3.90 6.84 -5.20
CA TYR A 100 -4.90 6.09 -5.95
C TYR A 100 -4.39 5.82 -7.37
N LEU A 101 -4.31 4.55 -7.74
CA LEU A 101 -3.96 4.08 -9.08
C LEU A 101 -5.21 3.60 -9.82
N LEU A 102 -5.30 3.98 -11.09
CA LEU A 102 -6.37 3.52 -11.98
C LEU A 102 -5.81 2.47 -12.93
N LYS A 103 -6.57 1.39 -13.15
CA LYS A 103 -6.28 0.44 -14.22
C LYS A 103 -6.46 1.11 -15.61
N PRO A 104 -5.70 0.68 -16.65
CA PRO A 104 -4.64 -0.33 -16.61
C PRO A 104 -3.41 0.19 -15.85
N LEU A 105 -2.81 -0.70 -15.05
CA LEU A 105 -1.58 -0.37 -14.34
C LEU A 105 -0.39 -0.42 -15.28
N ASP A 106 0.50 0.56 -15.15
CA ASP A 106 1.79 0.60 -15.84
C ASP A 106 2.92 0.54 -14.81
N GLU A 107 3.92 -0.28 -15.10
CA GLU A 107 5.13 -0.50 -14.30
C GLU A 107 5.84 0.84 -14.03
N SER A 108 5.88 1.74 -15.04
CA SER A 108 6.50 3.06 -14.90
C SER A 108 5.77 3.97 -13.90
N GLY A 109 4.44 3.94 -13.91
CA GLY A 109 3.61 4.70 -12.96
C GLY A 109 3.76 4.22 -11.53
N ILE A 110 3.91 2.91 -11.32
CA ILE A 110 4.19 2.32 -10.01
C ILE A 110 5.59 2.72 -9.53
N TYR A 111 6.60 2.65 -10.40
CA TYR A 111 7.96 3.09 -10.09
C TYR A 111 8.00 4.56 -9.65
N ASP A 112 7.34 5.45 -10.40
CA ASP A 112 7.30 6.88 -10.09
C ASP A 112 6.56 7.17 -8.77
N LEU A 113 5.46 6.45 -8.52
CA LEU A 113 4.75 6.52 -7.24
C LEU A 113 5.68 6.14 -6.07
N LEU A 114 6.38 5.02 -6.18
CA LEU A 114 7.29 4.53 -5.15
C LEU A 114 8.44 5.52 -4.91
N LYS A 115 9.02 6.02 -5.99
CA LYS A 115 10.08 7.03 -5.96
C LYS A 115 9.63 8.28 -5.22
N HIS A 116 8.44 8.79 -5.51
CA HIS A 116 7.90 9.96 -4.83
C HIS A 116 7.64 9.67 -3.34
N ARG A 117 6.97 8.57 -3.00
CA ARG A 117 6.55 8.30 -1.61
C ARG A 117 7.70 7.92 -0.68
N LEU A 118 8.61 7.08 -1.13
CA LEU A 118 9.64 6.51 -0.25
C LEU A 118 10.86 7.42 -0.11
N ILE A 119 11.20 8.20 -1.14
CA ILE A 119 12.28 9.20 -1.03
C ILE A 119 11.84 10.39 -0.17
N HIS A 120 10.59 10.86 -0.28
CA HIS A 120 10.11 11.95 0.57
C HIS A 120 9.87 11.52 2.03
N LYS A 121 9.54 10.24 2.29
CA LYS A 121 9.50 9.70 3.66
C LYS A 121 10.90 9.56 4.28
N SER A 122 11.96 9.29 3.51
CA SER A 122 13.35 9.21 4.01
C SER A 122 13.80 10.49 4.74
N ASN A 123 13.39 11.67 4.26
CA ASN A 123 13.65 12.94 4.93
C ASN A 123 12.91 13.12 6.27
N ALA A 124 11.82 12.39 6.49
CA ALA A 124 11.09 12.36 7.76
C ALA A 124 11.56 11.24 8.71
N TYR A 125 12.07 10.13 8.16
CA TYR A 125 12.68 9.04 8.95
C TYR A 125 14.02 9.44 9.59
N ALA A 126 14.80 10.30 8.94
CA ALA A 126 16.06 10.81 9.50
C ALA A 126 15.90 11.67 10.77
N HIS A 127 14.69 12.17 11.07
CA HIS A 127 14.39 12.99 12.25
C HIS A 127 13.56 12.28 13.33
N SER A 128 13.22 11.00 13.17
CA SER A 128 12.43 10.25 14.16
C SER A 128 13.23 9.20 14.95
N VAL A 129 14.56 9.19 14.82
CA VAL A 129 15.46 8.40 15.67
C VAL A 129 16.34 9.34 16.51
N HIS A 130 15.72 10.12 17.39
CA HIS A 130 16.42 10.61 18.58
C HIS A 130 16.10 9.67 19.74
N PRO A 131 17.08 8.93 20.29
CA PRO A 131 16.91 8.33 21.59
C PRO A 131 16.73 9.47 22.57
N CYS A 132 15.68 9.41 23.38
CA CYS A 132 15.60 10.19 24.61
C CYS A 132 16.82 9.82 25.47
N ALA A 133 17.88 10.61 25.34
CA ALA A 133 19.10 10.50 26.12
C ALA A 133 19.16 11.73 27.02
N SER A 134 18.34 11.72 28.08
CA SER A 134 18.58 12.35 29.39
C SER A 134 17.25 12.70 30.06
N CYS A 135 16.68 11.76 30.80
CA CYS A 135 15.96 12.12 32.02
C CYS A 135 16.94 11.91 33.17
N THR A 136 17.56 13.00 33.61
CA THR A 136 18.12 13.17 34.95
C THR A 136 17.04 13.07 36.01
#